data_AF-A0A7S4J0Y5-F1
#
_entry.id   AF-A0A7S4J0Y5-F1
#
_cell.length_a   1.000
_cell.length_b   1.000
_cell.length_c   1.000
_cell.angle_alpha   90.00
_cell.angle_beta   90.00
_cell.angle_gamma   90.00
#
_symmetry.space_group_name_H-M   'P 1'
#
loop_
_entity.id
_entity.type
_entity.pdbx_description
1 polymer ?
#
loop_
_entity_poly.entity_id
_entity_poly.type
_entity_poly.pdbx_seq_one_letter_code
_entity_poly.pdbx_strand_id
1 'polypeptide(L)'
;APGPDASRELLVVTGSADGTVRVWNGRSSECRHVLQPPGASGPGASVEAGVDATAPVGSDLVGGRNVHSVFPLHSPAGTMIVVSRSPRAFLMTLSGGVVRTFERDDGKTDGGDFVAAIVSPSNRWVYISTEDGLCCCFDVSTGKIEKTIRGFAEESTGSTGGGRTAEVTGLAHHPHKSLLAAYSNEKGQKRGLLTMWK
;
A
#
# COMPACT_ATOMS: atom_id res chain seq x y z
N ALA A 1 -39.46 -0.27 -15.75
CA ALA A 1 -38.16 -0.33 -16.46
C ALA A 1 -37.19 0.56 -15.72
N PRO A 2 -36.03 0.08 -15.24
CA PRO A 2 -35.02 0.97 -14.70
C PRO A 2 -34.32 1.67 -15.86
N GLY A 3 -34.18 2.99 -15.78
CA GLY A 3 -33.69 3.85 -16.86
C GLY A 3 -32.18 3.72 -17.13
N PRO A 4 -31.71 4.27 -18.25
CA PRO A 4 -30.32 4.20 -18.69
C PRO A 4 -29.50 5.26 -17.95
N ASP A 5 -29.18 4.99 -16.69
CA ASP A 5 -28.03 5.58 -16.02
C ASP A 5 -27.49 4.51 -15.09
N ALA A 6 -26.55 3.70 -15.59
CA ALA A 6 -25.66 2.95 -14.71
C ALA A 6 -24.79 3.99 -14.00
N SER A 7 -25.40 4.69 -13.03
CA SER A 7 -24.82 5.82 -12.34
C SER A 7 -23.49 5.37 -11.79
N ARG A 8 -22.40 5.90 -12.36
CA ARG A 8 -21.04 5.56 -11.94
C ARG A 8 -20.93 5.88 -10.46
N GLU A 9 -20.87 4.82 -9.67
CA GLU A 9 -21.06 4.98 -8.24
C GLU A 9 -19.82 5.64 -7.62
N LEU A 10 -20.02 6.70 -6.84
CA LEU A 10 -18.92 7.34 -6.12
C LEU A 10 -18.58 6.48 -4.91
N LEU A 11 -17.44 5.80 -4.97
CA LEU A 11 -16.90 5.03 -3.85
C LEU A 11 -15.71 5.75 -3.24
N VAL A 12 -15.67 5.76 -1.90
CA VAL A 12 -14.51 6.23 -1.13
C VAL A 12 -13.88 5.01 -0.47
N VAL A 13 -12.55 4.93 -0.51
CA VAL A 13 -11.79 3.83 0.10
C VAL A 13 -10.85 4.40 1.14
N THR A 14 -10.82 3.80 2.32
CA THR A 14 -9.97 4.24 3.44
C THR A 14 -9.23 3.06 4.04
N GLY A 15 -7.92 3.20 4.27
CA GLY A 15 -7.13 2.29 5.10
C GLY A 15 -7.04 2.78 6.54
N SER A 16 -6.94 1.86 7.50
CA SER A 16 -6.89 2.16 8.93
C SER A 16 -5.71 1.48 9.63
N ALA A 17 -5.27 2.08 10.74
CA ALA A 17 -4.26 1.50 11.62
C ALA A 17 -4.76 0.23 12.34
N ASP A 18 -6.08 0.01 12.39
CA ASP A 18 -6.69 -1.23 12.89
C ASP A 18 -6.53 -2.43 11.93
N GLY A 19 -5.88 -2.23 10.78
CA GLY A 19 -5.64 -3.27 9.78
C GLY A 19 -6.80 -3.48 8.81
N THR A 20 -7.85 -2.67 8.85
CA THR A 20 -8.99 -2.76 7.92
C THR A 20 -8.88 -1.77 6.77
N VAL A 21 -9.49 -2.14 5.65
CA VAL A 21 -9.83 -1.27 4.53
C VAL A 21 -11.33 -1.17 4.44
N ARG A 22 -11.86 0.05 4.39
CA ARG A 22 -13.31 0.28 4.30
C ARG A 22 -13.68 0.90 2.97
N VAL A 23 -14.79 0.44 2.41
CA VAL A 23 -15.38 0.96 1.18
C VAL A 23 -16.71 1.61 1.51
N TRP A 24 -16.87 2.86 1.13
CA TRP A 24 -18.01 3.71 1.47
C TRP A 24 -18.72 4.16 0.22
N ASN A 25 -20.04 4.28 0.28
CA ASN A 25 -20.77 5.07 -0.70
C ASN A 25 -20.51 6.56 -0.41
N GLY A 26 -19.89 7.27 -1.35
CA GLY A 26 -19.50 8.68 -1.16
C GLY A 26 -20.68 9.65 -1.13
N ARG A 27 -21.90 9.22 -1.48
CA ARG A 27 -23.12 10.04 -1.43
C ARG A 27 -23.93 9.81 -0.14
N SER A 28 -24.18 8.55 0.24
CA SER A 28 -24.94 8.21 1.44
C SER A 28 -24.08 8.12 2.70
N SER A 29 -22.75 8.08 2.55
CA SER A 29 -21.79 7.84 3.64
C SER A 29 -21.96 6.48 4.33
N GLU A 30 -22.69 5.55 3.72
CA GLU A 30 -22.85 4.20 4.24
C GLU A 30 -21.58 3.37 4.00
N CYS A 31 -21.14 2.64 5.03
CA CYS A 31 -20.08 1.66 4.92
C CYS A 31 -20.63 0.42 4.22
N ARG A 32 -20.06 0.07 3.07
CA ARG A 32 -20.48 -1.08 2.28
C ARG A 32 -19.70 -2.34 2.60
N HIS A 33 -18.39 -2.16 2.77
CA HIS A 33 -17.48 -3.25 3.08
C HIS A 33 -16.50 -2.81 4.16
N VAL A 34 -16.26 -3.72 5.11
CA VAL A 34 -15.11 -3.67 6.02
C VAL A 34 -14.24 -4.87 5.67
N LEU A 35 -13.11 -4.61 5.05
CA LEU A 35 -12.24 -5.61 4.47
C LEU A 35 -11.01 -5.76 5.35
N GLN A 36 -10.63 -6.99 5.65
CA GLN A 36 -9.37 -7.28 6.30
C GLN A 36 -8.42 -7.92 5.27
N PRO A 37 -7.33 -7.24 4.88
CA PRO A 37 -6.32 -7.83 4.02
C PRO A 37 -5.76 -9.11 4.67
N PRO A 38 -5.32 -10.10 3.88
CA PRO A 38 -4.69 -11.29 4.44
C PRO A 38 -3.53 -10.90 5.38
N GLY A 39 -3.49 -11.52 6.56
CA GLY A 39 -2.37 -11.35 7.48
C GLY A 39 -1.07 -11.91 6.92
N ALA A 40 0.05 -11.67 7.62
CA ALA A 40 1.35 -12.26 7.27
C ALA A 40 1.33 -13.81 7.26
N SER A 41 0.38 -14.42 7.97
CA SER A 41 0.17 -15.87 8.05
C SER A 41 -0.66 -16.42 6.88
N GLY A 42 -0.03 -16.51 5.71
CA GLY A 42 -0.45 -17.41 4.63
C GLY A 42 -1.34 -16.80 3.53
N PRO A 43 -1.24 -17.31 2.29
CA PRO A 43 -2.09 -16.88 1.18
C PRO A 43 -3.47 -17.54 1.29
N GLY A 44 -4.56 -16.78 1.21
CA GLY A 44 -5.83 -17.44 0.88
C GLY A 44 -7.14 -16.69 1.06
N ALA A 45 -7.26 -15.74 2.00
CA ALA A 45 -8.54 -15.06 2.18
C ALA A 45 -8.36 -13.69 2.85
N SER A 46 -8.98 -12.68 2.27
CA SER A 46 -9.43 -11.52 3.02
C SER A 46 -10.67 -11.91 3.82
N VAL A 47 -10.80 -11.43 5.05
CA VAL A 47 -12.04 -11.61 5.81
C VAL A 47 -12.88 -10.34 5.64
N GLU A 48 -14.13 -10.48 5.17
CA GLU A 48 -15.09 -9.38 5.33
C GLU A 48 -15.45 -9.34 6.81
N ALA A 49 -14.95 -8.33 7.53
CA ALA A 49 -15.45 -8.01 8.85
C ALA A 49 -16.88 -7.46 8.69
N GLY A 50 -17.79 -7.86 9.57
CA GLY A 50 -19.20 -7.47 9.49
C GLY A 50 -19.41 -5.95 9.33
N VAL A 51 -20.53 -5.58 8.70
CA VAL A 51 -20.88 -4.20 8.31
C VAL A 51 -21.11 -3.26 9.50
N ASP A 52 -21.09 -3.76 10.74
CA ASP A 52 -21.21 -2.93 11.93
C ASP A 52 -19.94 -2.09 12.13
N ALA A 53 -20.03 -0.82 11.71
CA ALA A 53 -18.96 0.15 11.77
C ALA A 53 -18.39 0.41 13.19
N THR A 54 -19.03 -0.12 14.23
CA THR A 54 -18.70 0.04 15.66
C THR A 54 -18.34 -1.25 16.38
N ALA A 55 -18.50 -2.43 15.75
CA ALA A 55 -18.16 -3.68 16.40
C ALA A 55 -16.63 -3.76 16.55
N PRO A 56 -16.10 -4.00 17.77
CA PRO A 56 -14.69 -4.29 17.94
C PRO A 56 -14.40 -5.57 17.14
N VAL A 57 -13.65 -5.42 16.05
CA VAL A 57 -13.05 -6.56 15.35
C VAL A 57 -12.32 -7.35 16.44
N GLY A 58 -12.71 -8.62 16.61
CA GLY A 58 -12.36 -9.44 17.77
C GLY A 58 -10.88 -9.30 18.14
N SER A 59 -10.63 -9.25 19.45
CA SER A 59 -9.34 -8.96 20.10
C SER A 59 -8.20 -9.96 19.83
N ASP A 60 -8.27 -10.77 18.78
CA ASP A 60 -7.13 -11.52 18.23
C ASP A 60 -6.21 -10.59 17.41
N LEU A 61 -5.85 -9.47 18.04
CA LEU A 61 -5.00 -8.36 17.63
C LEU A 61 -3.54 -8.76 17.32
N VAL A 62 -3.26 -10.06 17.09
CA VAL A 62 -1.91 -10.59 16.85
C VAL A 62 -1.51 -10.53 15.37
N GLY A 63 -2.40 -10.11 14.46
CA GLY A 63 -2.11 -10.12 13.01
C GLY A 63 -2.48 -8.86 12.21
N GLY A 64 -3.23 -7.91 12.77
CA GLY A 64 -3.66 -6.70 12.07
C GLY A 64 -2.51 -5.69 11.92
N ARG A 65 -1.75 -5.77 10.82
CA ARG A 65 -0.72 -4.79 10.50
C ARG A 65 -1.38 -3.54 9.91
N ASN A 66 -0.99 -2.36 10.41
CA ASN A 66 -1.56 -1.07 10.02
C ASN A 66 -1.60 -0.89 8.50
N VAL A 67 -2.76 -0.55 7.94
CA VAL A 67 -2.85 -0.20 6.53
C VAL A 67 -2.47 1.26 6.38
N HIS A 68 -1.25 1.51 5.88
CA HIS A 68 -0.73 2.87 5.72
C HIS A 68 -1.05 3.47 4.35
N SER A 69 -1.38 2.65 3.34
CA SER A 69 -1.70 3.15 2.00
C SER A 69 -2.69 2.27 1.26
N VAL A 70 -3.64 2.92 0.58
CA VAL A 70 -4.59 2.28 -0.33
C VAL A 70 -4.65 3.07 -1.63
N PHE A 71 -4.52 2.39 -2.76
CA PHE A 71 -4.49 3.00 -4.09
C PHE A 71 -5.58 2.38 -4.98
N PRO A 72 -6.73 3.03 -5.16
CA PRO A 72 -7.71 2.63 -6.17
C PRO A 72 -7.09 2.71 -7.57
N LEU A 73 -7.30 1.67 -8.38
CA LEU A 73 -6.77 1.60 -9.74
C LEU A 73 -7.86 1.95 -10.76
N HIS A 74 -7.47 2.72 -11.78
CA HIS A 74 -8.31 2.95 -12.97
C HIS A 74 -8.28 1.78 -13.97
N SER A 75 -7.26 0.91 -13.85
CA SER A 75 -7.03 -0.27 -14.69
C SER A 75 -6.16 -1.27 -13.92
N PRO A 76 -6.64 -2.51 -13.66
CA PRO A 76 -8.01 -2.98 -13.88
C PRO A 76 -9.04 -2.21 -13.03
N ALA A 77 -10.19 -1.85 -13.59
CA ALA A 77 -11.22 -1.11 -12.87
C ALA A 77 -11.80 -1.94 -11.71
N GLY A 78 -12.22 -1.27 -10.64
CA GLY A 78 -12.81 -1.94 -9.47
C GLY A 78 -11.80 -2.70 -8.61
N THR A 79 -10.51 -2.39 -8.78
CA THR A 79 -9.43 -2.94 -7.96
C THR A 79 -8.69 -1.84 -7.20
N MET A 80 -7.98 -2.23 -6.15
CA MET A 80 -7.16 -1.37 -5.33
C MET A 80 -5.93 -2.10 -4.84
N ILE A 81 -4.82 -1.39 -4.70
CA ILE A 81 -3.63 -1.91 -4.00
C ILE A 81 -3.73 -1.50 -2.54
N VAL A 82 -3.55 -2.47 -1.65
CA VAL A 82 -3.52 -2.28 -0.20
C VAL A 82 -2.13 -2.59 0.32
N VAL A 83 -1.55 -1.63 1.03
CA VAL A 83 -0.21 -1.74 1.62
C VAL A 83 -0.31 -1.52 3.12
N SER A 84 0.09 -2.55 3.85
CA SER A 84 0.25 -2.54 5.30
C SER A 84 1.73 -2.59 5.68
N ARG A 85 2.12 -2.28 6.93
CA ARG A 85 3.48 -2.55 7.41
C ARG A 85 3.73 -4.05 7.53
N SER A 86 3.97 -4.68 6.39
CA SER A 86 4.17 -6.11 6.25
C SER A 86 5.10 -6.43 5.08
N PRO A 87 5.70 -7.64 4.99
CA PRO A 87 6.52 -8.01 3.84
C PRO A 87 5.70 -8.24 2.58
N ARG A 88 4.37 -8.11 2.68
CA ARG A 88 3.40 -8.31 1.59
C ARG A 88 2.50 -7.10 1.41
N ALA A 89 2.12 -6.88 0.15
CA ALA A 89 1.03 -6.00 -0.24
C ALA A 89 0.07 -6.79 -1.13
N PHE A 90 -1.15 -6.28 -1.32
CA PHE A 90 -2.19 -7.02 -2.04
C PHE A 90 -2.87 -6.15 -3.09
N LEU A 91 -3.12 -6.71 -4.26
CA LEU A 91 -4.12 -6.20 -5.20
C LEU A 91 -5.45 -6.86 -4.85
N MET A 92 -6.45 -6.08 -4.52
CA MET A 92 -7.76 -6.56 -4.08
C MET A 92 -8.88 -5.95 -4.93
N THR A 93 -9.98 -6.68 -5.09
CA THR A 93 -11.23 -6.10 -5.57
C THR A 93 -11.83 -5.20 -4.49
N LEU A 94 -12.71 -4.27 -4.88
CA LEU A 94 -13.45 -3.46 -3.91
C LEU A 94 -14.41 -4.27 -3.01
N SER A 95 -14.66 -5.53 -3.35
CA SER A 95 -15.42 -6.50 -2.55
C SER A 95 -14.55 -7.40 -1.68
N GLY A 96 -13.24 -7.14 -1.59
CA GLY A 96 -12.30 -7.89 -0.74
C GLY A 96 -11.49 -8.98 -1.44
N GLY A 97 -11.93 -9.51 -2.59
CA GLY A 97 -11.25 -10.60 -3.27
C GLY A 97 -9.77 -10.29 -3.58
N VAL A 98 -8.86 -11.14 -3.12
CA VAL A 98 -7.42 -10.98 -3.37
C VAL A 98 -7.09 -11.44 -4.79
N VAL A 99 -6.64 -10.52 -5.62
CA VAL A 99 -6.26 -10.76 -7.02
C VAL A 99 -4.78 -11.10 -7.13
N ARG A 100 -3.92 -10.37 -6.40
CA ARG A 100 -2.47 -10.58 -6.38
C ARG A 100 -1.88 -10.32 -4.99
N THR A 101 -0.75 -10.96 -4.74
CA THR A 101 0.14 -10.68 -3.61
C THR A 101 1.47 -10.20 -4.17
N PHE A 102 1.98 -9.09 -3.62
CA PHE A 102 3.31 -8.57 -3.89
C PHE A 102 4.21 -8.92 -2.71
N GLU A 103 5.34 -9.56 -2.98
CA GLU A 103 6.31 -10.00 -1.98
C GLU A 103 7.69 -9.96 -2.61
N ARG A 104 8.73 -9.70 -1.81
CA ARG A 104 10.11 -9.75 -2.29
C ARG A 104 10.49 -11.18 -2.68
N ASP A 105 11.42 -11.29 -3.62
CA ASP A 105 11.99 -12.56 -4.08
C ASP A 105 13.24 -12.99 -3.30
N ASP A 106 13.73 -12.15 -2.39
CA ASP A 106 14.96 -12.38 -1.61
C ASP A 106 14.80 -13.37 -0.44
N GLY A 107 13.57 -13.83 -0.16
CA GLY A 107 13.25 -14.75 0.92
C GLY A 107 13.52 -14.19 2.31
N LYS A 108 13.84 -12.90 2.43
CA LYS A 108 14.25 -12.27 3.67
C LYS A 108 13.03 -11.76 4.42
N THR A 109 12.72 -12.42 5.53
CA THR A 109 11.55 -12.11 6.36
C THR A 109 11.82 -11.03 7.41
N ASP A 110 13.08 -10.75 7.72
CA ASP A 110 13.47 -9.78 8.74
C ASP A 110 13.84 -8.41 8.13
N GLY A 111 13.33 -7.33 8.72
CA GLY A 111 13.47 -5.95 8.24
C GLY A 111 12.86 -5.67 6.85
N GLY A 112 11.99 -6.57 6.36
CA GLY A 112 11.39 -6.51 5.03
C GLY A 112 10.04 -5.83 4.94
N ASP A 113 9.57 -5.25 6.04
CA ASP A 113 8.24 -4.65 6.08
C ASP A 113 8.16 -3.45 5.14
N PHE A 114 7.06 -3.34 4.41
CA PHE A 114 6.77 -2.23 3.52
C PHE A 114 6.39 -1.00 4.32
N VAL A 115 7.03 0.14 4.02
CA VAL A 115 6.92 1.36 4.85
C VAL A 115 6.30 2.55 4.13
N ALA A 116 6.48 2.65 2.82
CA ALA A 116 5.82 3.64 1.98
C ALA A 116 5.61 3.07 0.58
N ALA A 117 4.58 3.55 -0.12
CA ALA A 117 4.25 3.04 -1.45
C ALA A 117 3.69 4.15 -2.35
N ILE A 118 3.79 3.95 -3.66
CA ILE A 118 3.11 4.76 -4.66
C ILE A 118 2.90 3.96 -5.94
N VAL A 119 1.79 4.21 -6.62
CA VAL A 119 1.44 3.60 -7.90
C VAL A 119 1.79 4.54 -9.05
N SER A 120 2.31 4.01 -10.15
CA SER A 120 2.54 4.81 -11.36
C SER A 120 1.22 5.33 -11.93
N PRO A 121 1.20 6.50 -12.59
CA PRO A 121 -0.01 7.04 -13.23
C PRO A 121 -0.68 6.08 -14.23
N SER A 122 0.09 5.15 -14.80
CA SER A 122 -0.38 4.10 -15.71
C SER A 122 -0.96 2.85 -15.02
N ASN A 123 -0.88 2.74 -13.69
CA ASN A 123 -1.10 1.53 -12.89
C ASN A 123 -0.29 0.30 -13.31
N ARG A 124 0.74 0.48 -14.13
CA ARG A 124 1.62 -0.63 -14.52
C ARG A 124 2.53 -1.03 -13.36
N TRP A 125 2.97 -0.04 -12.59
CA TRP A 125 3.99 -0.22 -11.56
C TRP A 125 3.46 0.19 -10.20
N VAL A 126 3.86 -0.55 -9.17
CA VAL A 126 3.81 -0.09 -7.79
C VAL A 126 5.22 -0.09 -7.22
N TYR A 127 5.61 1.04 -6.67
CA TYR A 127 6.88 1.25 -6.00
C TYR A 127 6.63 1.19 -4.50
N ILE A 128 7.37 0.33 -3.79
CA ILE A 128 7.20 0.13 -2.36
C ILE A 128 8.58 0.15 -1.71
N SER A 129 8.79 1.07 -0.77
CA SER A 129 10.00 1.10 0.05
C SER A 129 9.87 0.18 1.25
N THR A 130 10.99 -0.39 1.68
CA THR A 130 11.08 -1.33 2.81
C THR A 130 11.80 -0.70 4.01
N GLU A 131 11.65 -1.30 5.18
CA GLU A 131 12.35 -0.88 6.41
C GLU A 131 13.87 -1.02 6.31
N ASP A 132 14.37 -2.02 5.58
CA ASP A 132 15.80 -2.19 5.26
C ASP A 132 16.34 -1.22 4.18
N GLY A 133 15.52 -0.27 3.72
CA GLY A 133 15.94 0.85 2.90
C GLY A 133 16.00 0.58 1.40
N LEU A 134 15.44 -0.54 0.93
CA LEU A 134 15.27 -0.83 -0.48
C LEU A 134 14.00 -0.17 -1.03
N CYS A 135 13.91 -0.06 -2.36
CA CYS A 135 12.65 0.20 -3.06
C CYS A 135 12.39 -0.89 -4.10
N CYS A 136 11.32 -1.64 -3.90
CA CYS A 136 10.85 -2.67 -4.80
C CYS A 136 9.91 -2.06 -5.85
N CYS A 137 10.16 -2.37 -7.12
CA CYS A 137 9.31 -2.03 -8.25
C CYS A 137 8.61 -3.30 -8.71
N PHE A 138 7.30 -3.39 -8.46
CA PHE A 138 6.48 -4.53 -8.85
C PHE A 138 5.65 -4.21 -10.09
N ASP A 139 5.53 -5.19 -10.99
CA ASP A 139 4.52 -5.17 -12.04
C ASP A 139 3.15 -5.49 -11.44
N VAL A 140 2.20 -4.56 -11.57
CA VAL A 140 0.85 -4.70 -10.99
C VAL A 140 0.08 -5.86 -11.64
N SER A 141 0.30 -6.13 -12.92
CA SER A 141 -0.40 -7.17 -13.65
C SER A 141 0.10 -8.56 -13.27
N THR A 142 1.42 -8.73 -13.10
CA THR A 142 2.02 -10.04 -12.80
C THR A 142 2.14 -10.32 -11.30
N GLY A 143 2.20 -9.27 -10.47
CA GLY A 143 2.52 -9.38 -9.04
C GLY A 143 4.01 -9.58 -8.75
N LYS A 144 4.86 -9.68 -9.79
CA LYS A 144 6.28 -9.98 -9.65
C LYS A 144 7.11 -8.72 -9.51
N ILE A 145 8.25 -8.86 -8.83
CA ILE A 145 9.26 -7.81 -8.76
C ILE A 145 10.00 -7.73 -10.10
N GLU A 146 10.07 -6.54 -10.67
CA GLU A 146 10.86 -6.27 -11.88
C GLU A 146 12.23 -5.71 -11.53
N LYS A 147 12.30 -4.87 -10.49
CA LYS A 147 13.54 -4.22 -10.09
C LYS A 147 13.55 -3.95 -8.59
N THR A 148 14.72 -4.16 -7.99
CA THR A 148 15.02 -3.75 -6.61
C THR A 148 16.06 -2.65 -6.65
N ILE A 149 15.67 -1.45 -6.24
CA ILE A 149 16.56 -0.29 -6.13
C ILE A 149 17.24 -0.36 -4.75
N ARG A 150 18.55 -0.62 -4.78
CA ARG A 150 19.40 -0.68 -3.58
C ARG A 150 19.90 0.73 -3.27
N GLY A 151 20.14 1.02 -1.99
CA GLY A 151 20.56 2.36 -1.55
C GLY A 151 19.45 3.41 -1.60
N PHE A 152 18.21 3.01 -1.87
CA PHE A 152 17.10 3.94 -2.11
C PHE A 152 16.87 4.89 -0.94
N ALA A 153 16.77 4.35 0.28
CA ALA A 153 16.64 5.17 1.47
C ALA A 153 17.90 6.01 1.73
N GLU A 154 19.09 5.41 1.66
CA GLU A 154 20.36 6.10 1.94
C GLU A 154 20.54 7.35 1.05
N GLU A 155 20.30 7.18 -0.25
CA GLU A 155 20.41 8.26 -1.23
C GLU A 155 19.24 9.25 -1.16
N SER A 156 18.07 8.86 -0.62
CA SER A 156 16.88 9.73 -0.57
C SER A 156 16.64 10.42 0.77
N THR A 157 17.17 9.89 1.86
CA THR A 157 16.87 10.36 3.22
C THR A 157 18.15 10.66 4.02
N GLY A 158 19.31 10.21 3.57
CA GLY A 158 20.58 10.44 4.26
C GLY A 158 20.67 9.74 5.62
N SER A 159 21.74 10.05 6.36
CA SER A 159 22.03 9.42 7.66
C SER A 159 21.39 10.20 8.83
N THR A 160 20.81 9.45 9.76
CA THR A 160 20.33 9.96 11.06
C THR A 160 21.48 10.02 12.07
N GLY A 161 21.24 10.73 13.18
CA GLY A 161 22.16 10.68 14.32
C GLY A 161 22.37 9.23 14.79
N GLY A 162 23.61 8.74 14.73
CA GLY A 162 23.97 7.36 15.09
C GLY A 162 24.36 6.46 13.92
N GLY A 163 24.41 6.97 12.68
CA GLY A 163 24.90 6.20 11.52
C GLY A 163 23.86 5.26 10.88
N ARG A 164 22.60 5.33 11.33
CA ARG A 164 21.47 4.64 10.71
C ARG A 164 20.93 5.45 9.52
N THR A 165 20.40 4.78 8.52
CA THR A 165 19.67 5.43 7.41
C THR A 165 18.25 5.75 7.85
N ALA A 166 17.77 6.97 7.55
CA ALA A 166 16.42 7.36 7.92
C ALA A 166 15.37 6.56 7.15
N GLU A 167 14.30 6.14 7.82
CA GLU A 167 13.23 5.37 7.18
C GLU A 167 12.48 6.24 6.16
N VAL A 168 12.18 5.73 4.97
CA VAL A 168 11.37 6.45 3.97
C VAL A 168 9.92 6.51 4.44
N THR A 169 9.40 7.72 4.63
CA THR A 169 8.02 7.91 5.10
C THR A 169 7.04 8.24 3.98
N GLY A 170 7.53 8.58 2.79
CA GLY A 170 6.68 8.90 1.66
C GLY A 170 7.41 8.87 0.32
N LEU A 171 6.62 8.59 -0.71
CA LEU A 171 7.05 8.53 -2.11
C LEU A 171 6.20 9.46 -2.97
N ALA A 172 6.77 10.00 -4.04
CA ALA A 172 6.09 10.81 -5.04
C ALA A 172 6.53 10.37 -6.44
N HIS A 173 5.58 10.16 -7.35
CA HIS A 173 5.85 9.76 -8.72
C HIS A 173 5.52 10.92 -9.66
N HIS A 174 6.42 11.24 -10.59
CA HIS A 174 6.17 12.28 -11.58
C HIS A 174 5.02 11.89 -12.52
N PRO A 175 4.06 12.78 -12.83
CA PRO A 175 2.85 12.40 -13.56
C PRO A 175 3.08 11.91 -15.01
N HIS A 176 4.18 12.32 -15.64
CA HIS A 176 4.44 12.06 -17.06
C HIS A 176 5.79 11.37 -17.36
N LYS A 177 6.59 11.11 -16.34
CA LYS A 177 7.95 10.57 -16.49
C LYS A 177 8.11 9.47 -15.47
N SER A 178 8.93 8.48 -15.79
CA SER A 178 9.38 7.45 -14.83
C SER A 178 10.38 8.07 -13.87
N LEU A 179 9.93 9.03 -13.06
CA LEU A 179 10.73 9.68 -12.04
C LEU A 179 10.07 9.45 -10.70
N LEU A 180 10.82 8.86 -9.78
CA LEU A 180 10.39 8.60 -8.41
C LEU A 180 11.16 9.52 -7.46
N ALA A 181 10.45 10.06 -6.48
CA ALA A 181 10.99 10.87 -5.41
C ALA A 181 10.64 10.23 -4.06
N ALA A 182 11.54 10.35 -3.09
CA ALA A 182 11.32 9.86 -1.73
C ALA A 182 11.77 10.89 -0.72
N TYR A 183 11.13 10.84 0.45
CA TYR A 183 11.46 11.69 1.59
C TYR A 183 11.22 10.95 2.90
N SER A 184 11.82 11.47 3.98
CA SER A 184 11.58 11.01 5.35
C SER A 184 11.17 12.19 6.22
N ASN A 185 10.30 11.91 7.19
CA ASN A 185 9.91 12.85 8.25
C ASN A 185 10.61 12.52 9.58
N GLU A 186 11.63 11.67 9.58
CA GLU A 186 12.34 11.27 10.78
C GLU A 186 13.10 12.47 11.40
N LYS A 187 12.83 12.76 12.68
CA LYS A 187 13.44 13.90 13.41
C LYS A 187 14.97 13.89 13.42
N GLY A 188 15.57 12.71 13.26
CA GLY A 188 17.02 12.51 13.25
C GLY A 188 17.70 12.99 11.96
N GLN A 189 16.93 13.34 10.92
CA GLN A 189 17.49 13.89 9.69
C GLN A 189 18.09 15.27 9.93
N LYS A 190 19.35 15.43 9.51
CA LYS A 190 20.03 16.73 9.55
C LYS A 190 19.53 17.69 8.46
N ARG A 191 19.04 17.15 7.33
CA ARG A 191 18.49 17.91 6.18
C ARG A 191 17.43 17.07 5.46
N GLY A 192 16.35 17.70 5.01
CA GLY A 192 15.40 17.08 4.10
C GLY A 192 16.05 16.86 2.75
N LEU A 193 16.04 15.62 2.26
CA LEU A 193 16.60 15.23 0.97
C LEU A 193 15.46 14.72 0.09
N LEU A 194 15.49 15.11 -1.18
CA LEU A 194 14.60 14.64 -2.22
C LEU A 194 15.46 14.16 -3.39
N THR A 195 15.47 12.86 -3.63
CA THR A 195 16.27 12.25 -4.69
C THR A 195 15.37 11.76 -5.80
N MET A 196 15.74 12.07 -7.05
CA MET A 196 15.00 11.68 -8.24
C MET A 196 15.64 10.47 -8.90
N TRP A 197 14.87 9.38 -8.99
CA TRP A 197 15.29 8.13 -9.59
C TRP A 197 14.72 8.02 -11.01
N LYS A 198 15.52 7.55 -11.97
CA LYS A 198 15.12 7.36 -13.37
C LYS A 198 15.03 5.88 -13.74
#